data_AF-A0A5B7R5A0-F1
#
_entry.id   AF-A0A5B7R5A0-F1
#
_cell.length_a   1.000
_cell.length_b   1.000
_cell.length_c   1.000
_cell.angle_alpha   90.00
_cell.angle_beta   90.00
_cell.angle_gamma   90.00
#
_symmetry.space_group_name_H-M   'P 1'
#
loop_
_entity.id
_entity.type
_entity.pdbx_description
1 polymer ?
#
loop_
_entity_poly.entity_id
_entity_poly.type
_entity_poly.pdbx_seq_one_letter_code
_entity_poly.pdbx_strand_id
1 'polypeptide(L)'
;MSPDDVRELAREAHARWTTLEIVHRSPDEELHAWLRHGELDAVRLPRGERIRERGAPPSSFQLRDVEPYPTNYQWSAMLDPYELSSGVTISDVRPGELSGRPTVAFTARAEEGYDPICACCPLVFSEVSERLERGDSWRARPGEVPDHVEVALDLEIGIVVSSRDHGGRLADWFTNEIVSAT
;
A
#
# COMPACT_ATOMS: atom_id res chain seq x y z
N MET A 1 0.49 18.15 -10.19
CA MET A 1 0.07 16.74 -10.32
C MET A 1 -1.43 16.68 -10.03
N SER A 2 -2.20 16.08 -10.93
CA SER A 2 -3.64 15.87 -10.81
C SER A 2 -3.95 14.53 -10.12
N PRO A 3 -5.20 14.29 -9.65
CA PRO A 3 -5.62 12.96 -9.22
C PRO A 3 -5.44 11.87 -10.29
N ASP A 4 -5.63 12.21 -11.58
CA ASP A 4 -5.47 11.24 -12.67
C ASP A 4 -4.00 10.87 -12.90
N ASP A 5 -3.08 11.83 -12.72
CA ASP A 5 -1.64 11.56 -12.75
C ASP A 5 -1.24 10.58 -11.63
N VAL A 6 -1.83 10.73 -10.43
CA VAL A 6 -1.60 9.81 -9.30
C VAL A 6 -2.10 8.41 -9.64
N ARG A 7 -3.28 8.29 -10.25
CA ARG A 7 -3.83 6.99 -10.69
C ARG A 7 -2.97 6.33 -11.75
N GLU A 8 -2.43 7.11 -12.68
CA GLU A 8 -1.50 6.62 -13.70
C GLU A 8 -0.21 6.12 -13.09
N LEU A 9 0.42 6.91 -12.21
CA LEU A 9 1.61 6.50 -11.47
C LEU A 9 1.38 5.19 -10.70
N ALA A 10 0.25 5.07 -10.00
CA ALA A 10 -0.08 3.87 -9.25
C ALA A 10 -0.29 2.63 -10.13
N ARG A 11 -0.90 2.78 -11.32
CA ARG A 11 -1.07 1.67 -12.28
C ARG A 11 0.25 1.15 -12.84
N GLU A 12 1.22 2.03 -13.02
CA GLU A 12 2.50 1.75 -13.65
C GLU A 12 3.60 1.32 -12.69
N ALA A 13 3.38 1.44 -11.37
CA ALA A 13 4.40 1.20 -10.35
C ALA A 13 5.15 -0.14 -10.53
N HIS A 14 4.42 -1.25 -10.72
CA HIS A 14 5.02 -2.59 -10.95
C HIS A 14 6.01 -2.64 -12.12
N ALA A 15 5.87 -1.78 -13.14
CA ALA A 15 6.74 -1.77 -14.32
C ALA A 15 7.93 -0.81 -14.18
N ARG A 16 7.98 -0.01 -13.12
CA ARG A 16 8.97 1.07 -12.91
C ARG A 16 10.17 0.66 -12.06
N TRP A 17 10.15 -0.55 -11.52
CA TRP A 17 11.24 -1.12 -10.75
C TRP A 17 11.33 -2.63 -11.04
N THR A 18 12.50 -3.21 -10.85
CA THR A 18 12.80 -4.63 -10.96
C THR A 18 13.38 -5.16 -9.64
N THR A 19 14.21 -4.33 -8.98
CA THR A 19 14.74 -4.64 -7.65
C THR A 19 14.64 -3.42 -6.76
N LEU A 20 14.32 -3.65 -5.48
CA LEU A 20 14.24 -2.60 -4.47
C LEU A 20 14.99 -3.02 -3.21
N GLU A 21 15.61 -2.05 -2.57
CA GLU A 21 16.06 -2.17 -1.20
C GLU A 21 15.35 -1.11 -0.38
N ILE A 22 14.61 -1.51 0.64
CA ILE A 22 13.83 -0.60 1.47
C ILE A 22 14.02 -0.87 2.96
N VAL A 23 13.84 0.17 3.77
CA VAL A 23 13.58 0.02 5.20
C VAL A 23 12.10 0.31 5.45
N HIS A 24 11.35 -0.75 5.77
CA HIS A 24 9.94 -0.69 6.11
C HIS A 24 9.75 -0.51 7.61
N ARG A 25 8.84 0.38 8.01
CA ARG A 25 8.49 0.63 9.42
C ARG A 25 6.98 0.71 9.58
N SER A 26 6.45 0.02 10.57
CA SER A 26 5.05 0.03 11.00
C SER A 26 5.00 -0.10 12.54
N PRO A 27 3.82 -0.03 13.19
CA PRO A 27 3.70 -0.26 14.63
C PRO A 27 4.31 -1.57 15.12
N ASP A 28 4.20 -2.64 14.32
CA ASP A 28 4.54 -4.00 14.73
C ASP A 28 5.88 -4.47 14.17
N GLU A 29 6.45 -3.76 13.19
CA GLU A 29 7.55 -4.25 12.40
C GLU A 29 8.53 -3.15 11.93
N GLU A 30 9.82 -3.48 11.99
CA GLU A 30 10.87 -2.73 11.30
C GLU A 30 11.77 -3.73 10.55
N LEU A 31 11.77 -3.62 9.21
CA LEU A 31 12.48 -4.52 8.30
C LEU A 31 13.42 -3.75 7.40
N HIS A 32 14.62 -4.31 7.19
CA HIS A 32 15.42 -4.01 6.02
C HIS A 32 15.20 -5.12 5.00
N ALA A 33 14.61 -4.77 3.85
CA ALA A 33 14.17 -5.72 2.84
C ALA A 33 14.86 -5.47 1.48
N TRP A 34 15.17 -6.57 0.79
CA TRP A 34 15.60 -6.64 -0.60
C TRP A 34 14.52 -7.39 -1.38
N LEU A 35 13.96 -6.71 -2.36
CA LEU A 35 12.80 -7.17 -3.12
C LEU A 35 13.18 -7.38 -4.58
N ARG A 36 12.55 -8.38 -5.16
CA ARG A 36 12.34 -8.54 -6.60
C ARG A 36 10.88 -8.95 -6.78
N HIS A 37 10.34 -8.86 -7.98
CA HIS A 37 8.97 -9.31 -8.22
C HIS A 37 8.74 -10.73 -7.72
N GLY A 38 7.85 -10.87 -6.73
CA GLY A 38 7.53 -12.14 -6.08
C GLY A 38 8.60 -12.71 -5.15
N GLU A 39 9.68 -11.99 -4.84
CA GLU A 39 10.72 -12.41 -3.90
C GLU A 39 10.98 -11.32 -2.84
N LEU A 40 10.95 -11.72 -1.57
CA LEU A 40 11.31 -10.87 -0.44
C LEU A 40 12.40 -11.56 0.37
N ASP A 41 13.54 -10.90 0.51
CA ASP A 41 14.58 -11.22 1.48
C ASP A 41 14.62 -10.07 2.49
N ALA A 42 14.54 -10.34 3.80
CA ALA A 42 14.54 -9.26 4.79
C ALA A 42 15.22 -9.64 6.10
N VAL A 43 15.57 -8.60 6.89
CA VAL A 43 16.09 -8.71 8.25
C VAL A 43 15.23 -7.86 9.19
N ARG A 44 14.72 -8.47 10.26
CA ARG A 44 14.02 -7.76 11.36
C ARG A 44 15.04 -6.98 12.19
N LEU A 45 15.00 -5.65 12.13
CA LEU A 45 16.05 -4.78 12.67
C LEU A 45 16.21 -4.76 14.21
N PRO A 46 15.23 -5.18 15.04
CA PRO A 46 15.48 -5.36 16.47
C PRO A 46 16.15 -6.69 16.86
N ARG A 47 16.00 -7.75 16.04
CA ARG A 47 16.37 -9.14 16.41
C ARG A 47 17.41 -9.78 15.49
N GLY A 48 17.65 -9.20 14.31
CA GLY A 48 18.52 -9.78 13.28
C GLY A 48 17.98 -11.04 12.63
N GLU A 49 16.71 -11.39 12.88
CA GLU A 49 16.06 -12.54 12.28
C GLU A 49 15.89 -12.33 10.77
N ARG A 50 16.25 -13.35 9.99
CA ARG A 50 16.14 -13.33 8.54
C ARG A 50 14.83 -13.93 8.09
N ILE A 51 14.16 -13.23 7.17
CA ILE A 51 12.96 -13.68 6.48
C ILE A 51 13.34 -13.87 5.02
N ARG A 52 12.90 -14.98 4.43
CA ARG A 52 12.98 -15.20 3.00
C ARG A 52 11.67 -15.80 2.53
N GLU A 53 11.10 -15.15 1.55
CA GLU A 53 9.79 -15.47 1.02
C GLU A 53 9.78 -15.40 -0.50
N ARG A 54 9.04 -16.31 -1.10
CA ARG A 54 8.82 -16.41 -2.54
C ARG A 54 7.35 -16.63 -2.77
N GLY A 55 6.75 -15.79 -3.60
CA GLY A 55 5.31 -15.70 -3.81
C GLY A 55 4.63 -16.98 -4.28
N ALA A 56 3.40 -17.18 -3.78
CA ALA A 56 2.33 -17.91 -4.46
C ALA A 56 1.30 -16.87 -4.93
N PRO A 57 0.68 -17.01 -6.13
CA PRO A 57 -0.17 -15.99 -6.72
C PRO A 57 -1.27 -15.51 -5.75
N PRO A 58 -1.52 -14.19 -5.65
CA PRO A 58 -2.51 -13.67 -4.73
C PRO A 58 -3.90 -14.17 -5.08
N SER A 59 -4.72 -14.44 -4.06
CA SER A 59 -6.13 -14.78 -4.26
C SER A 59 -6.96 -13.49 -4.42
N SER A 60 -6.75 -12.70 -5.48
CA SER A 60 -7.67 -11.59 -5.77
C SER A 60 -8.81 -12.06 -6.68
N PHE A 61 -10.02 -11.57 -6.40
CA PHE A 61 -11.18 -11.79 -7.24
C PHE A 61 -11.16 -10.77 -8.38
N GLN A 62 -10.48 -11.10 -9.48
CA GLN A 62 -10.56 -10.40 -10.78
C GLN A 62 -9.86 -9.03 -10.86
N LEU A 63 -8.72 -8.92 -11.55
CA LEU A 63 -8.47 -7.89 -12.59
C LEU A 63 -7.05 -7.90 -13.20
N ARG A 64 -6.03 -8.50 -12.56
CA ARG A 64 -4.72 -8.76 -13.18
C ARG A 64 -3.82 -9.69 -12.34
N ASP A 65 -2.75 -10.18 -12.93
CA ASP A 65 -1.64 -10.82 -12.21
C ASP A 65 -0.98 -9.78 -11.30
N VAL A 66 -1.24 -9.86 -9.99
CA VAL A 66 -0.60 -9.00 -8.97
C VAL A 66 0.63 -9.71 -8.45
N GLU A 67 1.68 -8.96 -8.13
CA GLU A 67 2.93 -9.50 -7.61
C GLU A 67 2.73 -10.23 -6.26
N PRO A 68 3.06 -11.52 -6.16
CA PRO A 68 2.78 -12.29 -4.96
C PRO A 68 3.86 -12.09 -3.88
N TYR A 69 3.48 -11.52 -2.74
CA TYR A 69 4.33 -11.50 -1.54
C TYR A 69 3.70 -12.35 -0.41
N PRO A 70 4.37 -13.41 0.09
CA PRO A 70 3.78 -14.34 1.07
C PRO A 70 3.48 -13.76 2.46
N THR A 71 4.16 -12.69 2.89
CA THR A 71 4.14 -12.15 4.26
C THR A 71 2.77 -11.63 4.62
N ASN A 72 2.28 -10.69 3.82
CA ASN A 72 0.95 -10.11 3.91
C ASN A 72 0.61 -9.39 2.59
N TYR A 73 -0.68 -9.20 2.33
CA TYR A 73 -1.14 -8.50 1.13
C TYR A 73 -0.82 -6.99 1.15
N GLN A 74 -0.47 -6.41 2.31
CA GLN A 74 -0.04 -5.02 2.41
C GLN A 74 1.27 -4.77 1.66
N TRP A 75 2.23 -5.72 1.64
CA TRP A 75 3.41 -5.64 0.79
C TRP A 75 3.05 -5.57 -0.70
N SER A 76 2.04 -6.34 -1.13
CA SER A 76 1.56 -6.29 -2.51
C SER A 76 0.91 -4.93 -2.81
N ALA A 77 0.05 -4.44 -1.92
CA ALA A 77 -0.64 -3.16 -2.08
C ALA A 77 0.30 -1.95 -2.05
N MET A 78 1.40 -1.99 -1.29
CA MET A 78 2.34 -0.88 -1.23
C MET A 78 3.36 -0.87 -2.38
N LEU A 79 3.74 -2.04 -2.90
CA LEU A 79 4.69 -2.17 -4.02
C LEU A 79 4.02 -2.04 -5.39
N ASP A 80 2.73 -2.35 -5.47
CA ASP A 80 1.92 -2.25 -6.66
C ASP A 80 0.53 -1.66 -6.34
N PRO A 81 0.44 -0.35 -6.04
CA PRO A 81 -0.75 0.30 -5.49
C PRO A 81 -1.89 0.54 -6.50
N TYR A 82 -2.13 -0.40 -7.42
CA TYR A 82 -3.14 -0.25 -8.46
C TYR A 82 -4.55 -0.09 -7.93
N GLU A 83 -4.83 -0.56 -6.71
CA GLU A 83 -6.12 -0.39 -6.07
C GLU A 83 -6.48 1.10 -5.86
N LEU A 84 -5.52 2.03 -5.95
CA LEU A 84 -5.78 3.47 -5.99
C LEU A 84 -6.36 3.95 -7.34
N SER A 85 -6.33 3.12 -8.38
CA SER A 85 -6.66 3.53 -9.74
C SER A 85 -8.14 3.58 -10.05
N SER A 86 -8.97 2.88 -9.26
CA SER A 86 -10.42 2.77 -9.46
C SER A 86 -11.14 2.70 -8.12
N GLY A 87 -12.35 3.27 -8.04
CA GLY A 87 -13.17 3.22 -6.84
C GLY A 87 -12.56 3.94 -5.63
N VAL A 88 -11.63 4.87 -5.86
CA VAL A 88 -11.01 5.70 -4.82
C VAL A 88 -11.12 7.17 -5.19
N THR A 89 -11.71 7.95 -4.28
CA THR A 89 -11.66 9.40 -4.30
C THR A 89 -10.28 9.85 -3.82
N ILE A 90 -9.56 10.56 -4.70
CA ILE A 90 -8.24 11.15 -4.40
C ILE A 90 -8.42 12.67 -4.30
N SER A 91 -8.05 13.25 -3.15
CA SER A 91 -8.10 14.69 -2.88
C SER A 91 -6.80 15.20 -2.27
N ASP A 92 -6.68 16.53 -2.16
CA ASP A 92 -5.57 17.20 -1.45
C ASP A 92 -4.18 16.79 -1.94
N VAL A 93 -4.07 16.58 -3.26
CA VAL A 93 -2.84 16.16 -3.93
C VAL A 93 -1.78 17.25 -3.78
N ARG A 94 -0.66 16.89 -3.16
CA ARG A 94 0.45 17.80 -2.86
C ARG A 94 1.80 17.14 -3.15
N PRO A 95 2.71 17.83 -3.84
CA PRO A 95 4.09 17.36 -3.92
C PRO A 95 4.74 17.41 -2.54
N GLY A 96 5.72 16.53 -2.32
CA GLY A 96 6.47 16.46 -1.08
C GLY A 96 7.85 15.86 -1.28
N GLU A 97 8.51 15.61 -0.17
CA GLU A 97 9.76 14.88 -0.11
C GLU A 97 9.72 13.96 1.12
N LEU A 98 10.14 12.71 0.96
CA LEU A 98 10.28 11.75 2.06
C LEU A 98 11.64 11.06 1.92
N SER A 99 12.43 11.08 2.99
CA SER A 99 13.79 10.51 3.01
C SER A 99 14.68 10.98 1.84
N GLY A 100 14.57 12.27 1.46
CA GLY A 100 15.34 12.85 0.37
C GLY A 100 14.85 12.51 -1.04
N ARG A 101 13.71 11.84 -1.18
CA ARG A 101 13.12 11.44 -2.46
C ARG A 101 11.85 12.24 -2.76
N PRO A 102 11.64 12.74 -4.00
CA PRO A 102 10.40 13.42 -4.37
C PRO A 102 9.18 12.52 -4.27
N THR A 103 8.11 13.01 -3.65
CA THR A 103 6.86 12.27 -3.45
C THR A 103 5.64 13.05 -3.89
N VAL A 104 4.52 12.34 -4.05
CA VAL A 104 3.18 12.94 -4.11
C VAL A 104 2.34 12.37 -2.97
N ALA A 105 1.92 13.23 -2.06
CA ALA A 105 1.00 12.89 -0.99
C ALA A 105 -0.43 13.30 -1.35
N PHE A 106 -1.42 12.55 -0.90
CA PHE A 106 -2.83 12.81 -1.14
C PHE A 106 -3.68 12.10 -0.08
N THR A 107 -4.94 12.51 -0.01
CA THR A 107 -5.95 11.81 0.77
C THR A 107 -6.72 10.84 -0.12
N ALA A 108 -6.86 9.59 0.34
CA ALA A 108 -7.63 8.54 -0.31
C ALA A 108 -8.87 8.16 0.51
N ARG A 109 -10.01 7.98 -0.17
CA ARG A 109 -11.24 7.40 0.38
C ARG A 109 -11.79 6.35 -0.58
N ALA A 110 -12.05 5.16 -0.07
CA ALA A 110 -12.69 4.10 -0.84
C ALA A 110 -14.16 4.45 -1.07
N GLU A 111 -14.62 4.20 -2.29
CA GLU A 111 -15.99 4.41 -2.76
C GLU A 111 -16.58 3.10 -3.29
N GLU A 112 -17.84 3.14 -3.74
CA GLU A 112 -18.39 2.03 -4.53
C GLU A 112 -17.52 1.74 -5.76
N GLY A 113 -17.21 0.45 -5.98
CA GLY A 113 -16.31 0.01 -7.04
C GLY A 113 -14.82 -0.01 -6.64
N TYR A 114 -14.48 0.23 -5.36
CA TYR A 114 -13.13 -0.01 -4.85
C TYR A 114 -12.77 -1.49 -5.00
N ASP A 115 -11.61 -1.75 -5.60
CA ASP A 115 -11.08 -3.08 -5.89
C ASP A 115 -9.72 -3.26 -5.19
N PRO A 116 -9.72 -3.55 -3.87
CA PRO A 116 -8.48 -3.74 -3.12
C PRO A 116 -7.80 -5.06 -3.50
N ILE A 117 -6.47 -5.10 -3.37
CA ILE A 117 -5.68 -6.32 -3.59
C ILE A 117 -6.11 -7.43 -2.61
N CYS A 118 -6.32 -7.06 -1.34
CA CYS A 118 -7.03 -7.87 -0.36
C CYS A 118 -8.04 -7.03 0.38
N ALA A 119 -9.29 -7.50 0.46
CA ALA A 119 -10.30 -6.88 1.31
C ALA A 119 -9.92 -6.92 2.81
N CYS A 120 -9.13 -7.91 3.22
CA CYS A 120 -8.62 -8.10 4.58
C CYS A 120 -7.54 -7.11 5.02
N CYS A 121 -6.73 -6.62 4.07
CA CYS A 121 -5.57 -5.74 4.31
C CYS A 121 -5.44 -4.72 3.14
N PRO A 122 -6.48 -3.91 2.90
CA PRO A 122 -6.49 -2.92 1.81
C PRO A 122 -5.53 -1.77 2.12
N LEU A 123 -5.03 -1.07 1.10
CA LEU A 123 -4.31 0.20 1.31
C LEU A 123 -5.25 1.29 1.84
N VAL A 124 -6.51 1.28 1.41
CA VAL A 124 -7.54 2.25 1.83
C VAL A 124 -8.56 1.56 2.75
N PHE A 125 -8.14 1.33 4.00
CA PHE A 125 -8.98 0.69 5.00
C PHE A 125 -10.20 1.56 5.36
N SER A 126 -11.40 0.97 5.22
CA SER A 126 -12.67 1.70 5.31
C SER A 126 -13.84 0.75 5.55
N GLU A 127 -15.05 1.29 5.72
CA GLU A 127 -16.26 0.46 5.71
C GLU A 127 -16.46 -0.26 4.37
N VAL A 128 -16.05 0.35 3.24
CA VAL A 128 -16.17 -0.27 1.92
C VAL A 128 -15.38 -1.58 1.87
N SER A 129 -14.11 -1.55 2.26
CA SER A 129 -13.26 -2.75 2.28
C SER A 129 -13.76 -3.79 3.29
N GLU A 130 -14.22 -3.37 4.46
CA GLU A 130 -14.78 -4.26 5.47
C GLU A 130 -16.05 -4.98 4.99
N ARG A 131 -16.89 -4.31 4.18
CA ARG A 131 -18.04 -4.97 3.54
C ARG A 131 -17.62 -5.97 2.46
N LEU A 132 -16.54 -5.70 1.72
CA LEU A 132 -16.00 -6.67 0.77
C LEU A 132 -15.49 -7.93 1.49
N GLU A 133 -14.87 -7.77 2.65
CA GLU A 133 -14.35 -8.89 3.45
C GLU A 133 -15.47 -9.64 4.22
N ARG A 134 -16.38 -8.91 4.85
CA ARG A 134 -17.35 -9.47 5.83
C ARG A 134 -18.77 -9.59 5.30
N GLY A 135 -19.02 -9.09 4.08
CA GLY A 135 -20.30 -9.07 3.41
C GLY A 135 -21.05 -7.74 3.49
N ASP A 136 -21.92 -7.50 2.50
CA ASP A 136 -22.61 -6.23 2.26
C ASP A 136 -23.49 -5.71 3.41
N SER A 137 -23.89 -6.57 4.35
CA SER A 137 -24.67 -6.17 5.52
C SER A 137 -23.83 -5.56 6.65
N TRP A 138 -22.50 -5.70 6.59
CA TRP A 138 -21.61 -5.19 7.63
C TRP A 138 -21.62 -3.65 7.64
N ARG A 139 -21.62 -3.04 8.83
CA ARG A 139 -21.56 -1.60 9.02
C ARG A 139 -20.60 -1.26 10.15
N ALA A 140 -19.78 -0.23 9.96
CA ALA A 140 -18.89 0.25 10.98
C ALA A 140 -19.71 0.94 12.08
N ARG A 141 -19.34 0.71 13.35
CA ARG A 141 -19.77 1.60 14.42
C ARG A 141 -19.12 2.98 14.21
N PRO A 142 -19.75 4.07 14.70
CA PRO A 142 -19.10 5.38 14.68
C PRO A 142 -17.68 5.32 15.27
N GLY A 143 -16.70 5.82 14.51
CA GLY A 143 -15.28 5.82 14.92
C GLY A 143 -14.62 4.43 14.98
N GLU A 144 -15.18 3.42 14.32
CA GLU A 144 -14.55 2.10 14.19
C GLU A 144 -13.41 2.10 13.18
N VAL A 145 -13.74 2.42 11.93
CA VAL A 145 -12.83 2.49 10.79
C VAL A 145 -12.33 3.92 10.57
N PRO A 146 -11.21 4.11 9.86
CA PRO A 146 -10.69 5.43 9.49
C PRO A 146 -11.69 6.23 8.63
N ASP A 147 -11.61 7.55 8.73
CA ASP A 147 -12.38 8.47 7.87
C ASP A 147 -11.73 8.60 6.47
N HIS A 148 -10.42 8.40 6.41
CA HIS A 148 -9.58 8.41 5.22
C HIS A 148 -8.18 7.89 5.51
N VAL A 149 -7.41 7.67 4.45
CA VAL A 149 -5.99 7.33 4.52
C VAL A 149 -5.20 8.44 3.82
N GLU A 150 -4.16 8.97 4.49
CA GLU A 150 -3.15 9.79 3.82
C GLU A 150 -2.08 8.85 3.24
N VAL A 151 -1.85 8.95 1.94
CA VAL A 151 -0.90 8.11 1.21
C VAL A 151 0.12 9.01 0.53
N ALA A 152 1.38 8.56 0.47
CA ALA A 152 2.41 9.17 -0.35
C ALA A 152 3.06 8.14 -1.27
N LEU A 153 3.14 8.46 -2.56
CA LEU A 153 3.88 7.67 -3.55
C LEU A 153 5.24 8.31 -3.85
N ASP A 154 6.25 7.48 -4.07
CA ASP A 154 7.50 7.93 -4.69
C ASP A 154 7.26 8.33 -6.15
N LEU A 155 7.69 9.52 -6.56
CA LEU A 155 7.41 10.03 -7.91
C LEU A 155 8.20 9.31 -9.01
N GLU A 156 9.31 8.66 -8.68
CA GLU A 156 10.16 7.98 -9.66
C GLU A 156 9.59 6.60 -9.96
N ILE A 157 9.36 5.79 -8.92
CA ILE A 157 8.99 4.38 -9.06
C ILE A 157 7.52 4.06 -8.74
N GLY A 158 6.78 4.99 -8.15
CA GLY A 158 5.33 4.86 -7.96
C GLY A 158 4.86 4.00 -6.78
N ILE A 159 5.77 3.40 -6.01
CA ILE A 159 5.41 2.63 -4.80
C ILE A 159 4.93 3.55 -3.68
N VAL A 160 4.19 3.00 -2.73
CA VAL A 160 3.77 3.70 -1.51
C VAL A 160 4.96 3.80 -0.55
N VAL A 161 5.35 5.03 -0.22
CA VAL A 161 6.42 5.33 0.75
C VAL A 161 5.90 5.81 2.11
N SER A 162 4.62 6.14 2.19
CA SER A 162 3.93 6.38 3.46
C SER A 162 2.44 6.05 3.31
N SER A 163 1.87 5.41 4.32
CA SER A 163 0.42 5.28 4.49
C SER A 163 0.07 5.55 5.94
N ARG A 164 -1.01 6.29 6.18
CA ARG A 164 -1.46 6.60 7.52
C ARG A 164 -2.97 6.74 7.56
N ASP A 165 -3.59 5.97 8.42
CA ASP A 165 -5.01 6.09 8.70
C ASP A 165 -5.29 7.33 9.55
N HIS A 166 -6.37 8.02 9.21
CA HIS A 166 -6.84 9.19 9.93
C HIS A 166 -8.29 8.98 10.40
N GLY A 167 -8.50 9.17 11.71
CA GLY A 167 -9.76 8.85 12.37
C GLY A 167 -9.86 7.37 12.70
N GLY A 168 -11.00 6.96 13.26
CA GLY A 168 -11.22 5.57 13.68
C GLY A 168 -10.38 5.13 14.87
N ARG A 169 -10.67 3.93 15.40
CA ARG A 169 -9.89 3.30 16.48
C ARG A 169 -8.88 2.27 15.97
N LEU A 170 -9.06 1.81 14.74
CA LEU A 170 -8.23 0.81 14.06
C LEU A 170 -7.15 1.46 13.20
N ALA A 171 -6.74 2.69 13.53
CA ALA A 171 -5.79 3.44 12.72
C ALA A 171 -4.41 2.76 12.69
N ASP A 172 -3.93 2.45 11.50
CA ASP A 172 -2.61 1.91 11.24
C ASP A 172 -1.73 2.90 10.47
N TRP A 173 -0.44 2.62 10.37
CA TRP A 173 0.49 3.38 9.54
C TRP A 173 1.69 2.55 9.12
N PHE A 174 2.32 2.94 8.03
CA PHE A 174 3.66 2.49 7.70
C PHE A 174 4.43 3.53 6.88
N THR A 175 5.75 3.38 6.85
CA THR A 175 6.66 4.10 5.94
C THR A 175 7.64 3.15 5.27
N ASN A 176 8.02 3.47 4.04
CA ASN A 176 9.08 2.78 3.30
C ASN A 176 10.14 3.80 2.91
N GLU A 177 11.33 3.63 3.46
CA GLU A 177 12.52 4.37 3.04
C GLU A 177 13.21 3.60 1.93
N ILE A 178 13.30 4.17 0.73
CA ILE A 178 13.98 3.53 -0.40
C ILE A 178 15.48 3.78 -0.28
N VAL A 179 16.23 2.69 -0.06
CA VAL A 179 17.70 2.70 -0.02
C VAL A 179 18.27 2.62 -1.44
N SER A 180 17.70 1.75 -2.28
CA SER A 180 18.06 1.64 -3.69
C SER A 180 16.90 1.08 -4.53
N ALA A 181 16.86 1.43 -5.82
CA ALA A 181 15.89 0.96 -6.80
C ALA A 181 16.55 0.85 -8.19
N THR A 182 16.17 -0.16 -8.96
CA THR A 182 16.58 -0.34 -10.38
C THR A 182 15.43 -0.79 -11.24
#